data_AF-A0A2A3DTI7-F1
#
_entry.id   AF-A0A2A3DTI7-F1
#
_cell.length_a   1.000
_cell.length_b   1.000
_cell.length_c   1.000
_cell.angle_alpha   90.00
_cell.angle_beta   90.00
_cell.angle_gamma   90.00
#
_symmetry.space_group_name_H-M   'P 1'
#
loop_
_entity.id
_entity.type
_entity.pdbx_description
1 polymer ?
#
loop_
_entity_poly.entity_id
_entity_poly.type
_entity_poly.pdbx_seq_one_letter_code
_entity_poly.pdbx_strand_id
1 'polypeptide(L)'
;MPLSAAEIVRHPAALRSVQEQSRALIHVYETTPRLAAVFATQQRWLLAHVGLALHFRRDPNDRRTEMTMARFIEVVRRNSVASRNTAEAFVKEMLRYNIAEYISASGDGRAHPMRVTEGTIETFTGWIHAHLRTLDRIDGGNRLTTFLDRPGMLSRLQPLIADGLLASEGVREPGRTFSLFIWLNNGGIVMDWLMSGIDPEDVHLDRIPTSVISVSEFAHWLKLSRTHLARKLNDGEALGSIGWVGQRGHSVMWVSRQFFDEYMAVQTSKLAVVDLAFEGSLSQADES
;
A
#
# COMPACT_ATOMS: atom_id res chain seq x y z
N MET A 1 -2.08 -8.06 22.38
CA MET A 1 -0.64 -7.85 22.11
C MET A 1 -0.45 -7.98 20.61
N PRO A 2 0.03 -6.93 19.94
CA PRO A 2 0.17 -6.92 18.48
C PRO A 2 1.29 -7.85 18.02
N LEU A 3 1.09 -8.50 16.89
CA LEU A 3 2.07 -9.36 16.22
C LEU A 3 3.22 -8.52 15.65
N SER A 4 4.44 -8.94 15.93
CA SER A 4 5.64 -8.39 15.27
C SER A 4 5.82 -8.96 13.86
N ALA A 5 6.55 -8.25 13.00
CA ALA A 5 6.85 -8.73 11.65
C ALA A 5 7.59 -10.09 11.66
N ALA A 6 8.47 -10.30 12.66
CA ALA A 6 9.20 -11.55 12.84
C ALA A 6 8.31 -12.73 13.27
N GLU A 7 7.25 -12.48 14.03
CA GLU A 7 6.25 -13.50 14.35
C GLU A 7 5.41 -13.84 13.12
N ILE A 8 4.96 -12.81 12.39
CA ILE A 8 4.16 -12.99 11.19
C ILE A 8 4.93 -13.81 10.14
N VAL A 9 6.17 -13.45 9.82
CA VAL A 9 6.92 -14.12 8.74
C VAL A 9 7.19 -15.61 9.03
N ARG A 10 7.26 -16.00 10.30
CA ARG A 10 7.47 -17.39 10.73
C ARG A 10 6.16 -18.19 10.81
N HIS A 11 5.01 -17.54 10.69
CA HIS A 11 3.74 -18.21 10.86
C HIS A 11 3.39 -19.06 9.61
N PRO A 12 2.95 -20.33 9.77
CA PRO A 12 2.64 -21.20 8.62
C PRO A 12 1.56 -20.64 7.69
N ALA A 13 0.62 -19.85 8.21
CA ALA A 13 -0.43 -19.23 7.42
C ALA A 13 0.03 -17.99 6.65
N ALA A 14 1.18 -17.40 6.98
CA ALA A 14 1.57 -16.05 6.54
C ALA A 14 1.56 -15.88 5.02
N LEU A 15 2.18 -16.82 4.30
CA LEU A 15 2.21 -16.76 2.84
C LEU A 15 0.80 -16.80 2.25
N ARG A 16 -0.01 -17.79 2.64
CA ARG A 16 -1.37 -17.93 2.10
C ARG A 16 -2.22 -16.70 2.41
N SER A 17 -2.14 -16.19 3.64
CA SER A 17 -2.86 -14.98 4.05
C SER A 17 -2.42 -13.75 3.26
N VAL A 18 -1.12 -13.55 3.04
CA VAL A 18 -0.58 -12.46 2.20
C VAL A 18 -1.02 -12.62 0.74
N GLN A 19 -1.03 -13.83 0.18
CA GLN A 19 -1.51 -14.05 -1.19
C GLN A 19 -2.98 -13.70 -1.35
N GLU A 20 -3.82 -14.06 -0.38
CA GLU A 20 -5.24 -13.70 -0.37
C GLU A 20 -5.45 -12.19 -0.21
N GLN A 21 -4.61 -11.53 0.61
CA GLN A 21 -4.56 -10.07 0.69
C GLN A 21 -4.25 -9.45 -0.67
N SER A 22 -3.19 -9.91 -1.33
CA SER A 22 -2.76 -9.42 -2.64
C SER A 22 -3.86 -9.60 -3.69
N ARG A 23 -4.54 -10.75 -3.74
CA ARG A 23 -5.68 -10.96 -4.65
C ARG A 23 -6.83 -9.99 -4.38
N ALA A 24 -7.14 -9.71 -3.12
CA ALA A 24 -8.17 -8.74 -2.76
C ALA A 24 -7.79 -7.32 -3.18
N LEU A 25 -6.54 -6.91 -2.99
CA LEU A 25 -6.04 -5.59 -3.40
C LEU A 25 -5.98 -5.45 -4.94
N ILE A 26 -5.60 -6.53 -5.65
CA ILE A 26 -5.68 -6.62 -7.12
C ILE A 26 -7.10 -6.41 -7.61
N HIS A 27 -8.08 -7.05 -6.99
CA HIS A 27 -9.47 -6.87 -7.37
C HIS A 27 -9.94 -5.41 -7.21
N VAL A 28 -9.59 -4.77 -6.09
CA VAL A 28 -9.88 -3.34 -5.87
C VAL A 28 -9.21 -2.45 -6.92
N TYR A 29 -7.97 -2.78 -7.31
CA TYR A 29 -7.26 -2.07 -8.38
C TYR A 29 -8.01 -2.16 -9.71
N GLU A 30 -8.54 -3.33 -10.06
CA GLU A 30 -9.28 -3.56 -11.31
C GLU A 30 -10.62 -2.81 -11.33
N THR A 31 -11.32 -2.74 -10.19
CA THR A 31 -12.61 -2.05 -10.08
C THR A 31 -12.49 -0.55 -9.94
N THR A 32 -11.34 -0.02 -9.51
CA THR A 32 -11.15 1.43 -9.27
C THR A 32 -9.80 1.97 -9.79
N PRO A 33 -9.57 1.98 -11.12
CA PRO A 33 -8.26 2.29 -11.72
C PRO A 33 -7.65 3.65 -11.36
N ARG A 34 -8.50 4.66 -11.08
CA ARG A 34 -8.02 6.01 -10.73
C ARG A 34 -7.43 6.09 -9.32
N LEU A 35 -8.06 5.41 -8.34
CA LEU A 35 -7.51 5.31 -6.98
C LEU A 35 -6.30 4.38 -6.93
N ALA A 36 -6.33 3.32 -7.74
CA ALA A 36 -5.18 2.47 -8.01
C ALA A 36 -3.92 3.26 -8.42
N ALA A 37 -4.05 4.27 -9.29
CA ALA A 37 -2.93 5.13 -9.70
C ALA A 37 -2.38 6.02 -8.56
N VAL A 38 -3.14 6.25 -7.49
CA VAL A 38 -2.66 6.92 -6.27
C VAL A 38 -1.71 6.00 -5.50
N PHE A 39 -1.96 4.69 -5.52
CA PHE A 39 -1.16 3.69 -4.82
C PHE A 39 -0.10 3.02 -5.72
N ALA A 40 0.06 3.54 -6.93
CA ALA A 40 0.99 3.12 -7.98
C ALA A 40 2.44 2.93 -7.52
N THR A 41 2.94 3.87 -6.71
CA THR A 41 4.31 3.88 -6.22
C THR A 41 4.31 4.01 -4.70
N GLN A 42 5.37 3.52 -4.06
CA GLN A 42 5.54 3.63 -2.62
C GLN A 42 5.46 5.08 -2.14
N GLN A 43 6.10 6.02 -2.85
CA GLN A 43 6.06 7.44 -2.50
C GLN A 43 4.61 7.98 -2.55
N ARG A 44 3.85 7.70 -3.61
CA ARG A 44 2.47 8.17 -3.73
C ARG A 44 1.55 7.51 -2.69
N TRP A 45 1.80 6.24 -2.38
CA TRP A 45 1.10 5.52 -1.32
C TRP A 45 1.34 6.15 0.07
N LEU A 46 2.59 6.51 0.39
CA LEU A 46 2.89 7.24 1.63
C LEU A 46 2.29 8.65 1.65
N LEU A 47 2.30 9.37 0.52
CA LEU A 47 1.64 10.68 0.40
C LEU A 47 0.12 10.58 0.64
N ALA A 48 -0.52 9.52 0.15
CA ALA A 48 -1.94 9.27 0.37
C ALA A 48 -2.26 9.01 1.85
N HIS A 49 -1.45 8.21 2.54
CA HIS A 49 -1.59 7.98 3.98
C HIS A 49 -1.41 9.26 4.80
N VAL A 50 -0.48 10.14 4.41
CA VAL A 50 -0.34 11.48 5.04
C VAL A 50 -1.60 12.31 4.85
N GLY A 51 -2.19 12.32 3.65
CA GLY A 51 -3.41 13.07 3.36
C GLY A 51 -4.62 12.55 4.16
N LEU A 52 -4.80 11.23 4.21
CA LEU A 52 -5.84 10.58 5.01
C LEU A 52 -5.65 10.87 6.51
N ALA A 53 -4.42 10.82 7.01
CA ALA A 53 -4.14 11.11 8.42
C ALA A 53 -4.46 12.56 8.78
N LEU A 54 -4.12 13.50 7.91
CA LEU A 54 -4.48 14.91 8.07
C LEU A 54 -6.00 15.12 8.00
N HIS A 55 -6.70 14.38 7.15
CA HIS A 55 -8.16 14.42 7.07
C HIS A 55 -8.81 13.97 8.39
N PHE A 56 -8.40 12.82 8.93
CA PHE A 56 -9.00 12.28 10.16
C PHE A 56 -8.55 12.98 11.45
N ARG A 57 -7.37 13.62 11.45
CA ARG A 57 -6.88 14.45 12.58
C ARG A 57 -7.53 15.82 12.68
N ARG A 58 -8.46 16.16 11.79
CA ARG A 58 -9.14 17.45 11.80
C ARG A 58 -10.05 17.56 13.02
N ASP A 59 -9.78 18.54 13.86
CA ASP A 59 -10.73 19.06 14.85
C ASP A 59 -11.53 20.21 14.20
N PRO A 60 -12.86 20.09 14.06
CA PRO A 60 -13.70 21.16 13.53
C PRO A 60 -13.60 22.49 14.31
N ASN A 61 -13.18 22.45 15.58
CA ASN A 61 -13.06 23.61 16.45
C ASN A 61 -11.66 24.25 16.42
N ASP A 62 -10.66 23.59 15.84
CA ASP A 62 -9.31 24.14 15.70
C ASP A 62 -8.87 24.19 14.23
N ARG A 63 -8.93 25.38 13.64
CA ARG A 63 -8.49 25.66 12.26
C ARG A 63 -7.04 25.26 12.00
N ARG A 64 -6.18 25.22 13.02
CA ARG A 64 -4.78 24.79 12.83
C ARG A 64 -4.69 23.34 12.39
N THR A 65 -5.70 22.52 12.69
CA THR A 65 -5.79 21.09 12.33
C THR A 65 -6.27 20.84 10.90
N GLU A 66 -6.75 21.87 10.19
CA GLU A 66 -7.24 21.73 8.82
C GLU A 66 -6.14 21.29 7.86
N MET A 67 -6.47 20.37 6.94
CA MET A 67 -5.57 19.96 5.88
C MET A 67 -5.45 21.05 4.83
N THR A 68 -4.39 21.87 4.94
CA THR A 68 -4.00 22.86 3.93
C THR A 68 -2.82 22.33 3.11
N MET A 69 -2.58 22.93 1.93
CA MET A 69 -1.39 22.60 1.12
C MET A 69 -0.09 22.78 1.92
N ALA A 70 -0.01 23.85 2.72
CA ALA A 70 1.16 24.15 3.54
C ALA A 70 1.41 23.06 4.59
N ARG A 71 0.36 22.66 5.33
CA ARG A 71 0.45 21.62 6.35
C ARG A 71 0.76 20.25 5.75
N PHE A 72 0.16 19.92 4.60
CA PHE A 72 0.51 18.69 3.88
C PHE A 72 1.99 18.65 3.51
N ILE A 73 2.51 19.72 2.88
CA ILE A 73 3.93 19.83 2.51
C ILE A 73 4.83 19.75 3.75
N GLU A 74 4.46 20.40 4.85
CA GLU A 74 5.21 20.37 6.10
C GLU A 74 5.37 18.93 6.62
N VAL A 75 4.27 18.18 6.75
CA VAL A 75 4.30 16.80 7.24
C VAL A 75 5.08 15.89 6.30
N VAL A 76 4.90 16.04 4.98
CA VAL A 76 5.61 15.26 3.96
C VAL A 76 7.13 15.50 4.03
N ARG A 77 7.55 16.75 4.21
CA ARG A 77 8.98 17.11 4.33
C ARG A 77 9.57 16.67 5.66
N ARG A 78 8.85 16.86 6.77
CA ARG A 78 9.31 16.44 8.10
C ARG A 78 9.60 14.94 8.14
N ASN A 79 8.79 14.17 7.42
CA ASN A 79 8.97 12.72 7.30
C ASN A 79 9.80 12.32 6.08
N SER A 80 10.44 13.23 5.34
CA SER A 80 11.27 12.89 4.17
C SER A 80 10.58 11.99 3.13
N VAL A 81 9.26 12.14 2.94
CA VAL A 81 8.49 11.30 1.99
C VAL A 81 8.70 11.78 0.55
N ALA A 82 8.68 13.11 0.35
CA ALA A 82 8.86 13.71 -0.97
C ALA A 82 9.36 15.17 -0.88
N SER A 83 9.80 15.70 -2.02
CA SER A 83 10.11 17.13 -2.17
C SER A 83 8.84 17.98 -2.08
N ARG A 84 9.00 19.28 -1.83
CA ARG A 84 7.89 20.26 -1.86
C ARG A 84 7.12 20.21 -3.19
N ASN A 85 7.84 20.23 -4.31
CA ASN A 85 7.23 20.28 -5.63
C ASN A 85 6.45 18.99 -5.94
N THR A 86 6.99 17.84 -5.52
CA THR A 86 6.33 16.54 -5.64
C THR A 86 5.06 16.48 -4.81
N ALA A 87 5.11 16.94 -3.56
CA ALA A 87 3.95 16.99 -2.66
C ALA A 87 2.84 17.90 -3.22
N GLU A 88 3.22 19.09 -3.71
CA GLU A 88 2.28 20.03 -4.30
C GLU A 88 1.63 19.48 -5.58
N ALA A 89 2.42 18.85 -6.46
CA ALA A 89 1.91 18.21 -7.66
C ALA A 89 0.93 17.07 -7.33
N PHE A 90 1.25 16.25 -6.33
CA PHE A 90 0.37 15.18 -5.86
C PHE A 90 -0.98 15.72 -5.37
N VAL A 91 -1.00 16.75 -4.51
CA VAL A 91 -2.27 17.32 -4.02
C VAL A 91 -3.09 17.94 -5.15
N LYS A 92 -2.47 18.67 -6.08
CA LYS A 92 -3.16 19.22 -7.26
C LYS A 92 -3.81 18.12 -8.11
N GLU A 93 -3.13 16.99 -8.24
CA GLU A 93 -3.66 15.82 -8.93
C GLU A 93 -4.85 15.20 -8.18
N MET A 94 -4.77 15.07 -6.84
CA MET A 94 -5.87 14.56 -6.02
C MET A 94 -7.12 15.44 -6.12
N LEU A 95 -6.95 16.77 -6.14
CA LEU A 95 -8.03 17.72 -6.37
C LEU A 95 -8.62 17.59 -7.78
N ARG A 96 -7.75 17.49 -8.82
CA ARG A 96 -8.19 17.35 -10.22
C ARG A 96 -9.05 16.10 -10.45
N TYR A 97 -8.76 15.00 -9.75
CA TYR A 97 -9.47 13.73 -9.91
C TYR A 97 -10.55 13.48 -8.86
N ASN A 98 -10.94 14.50 -8.08
CA ASN A 98 -11.97 14.40 -7.04
C ASN A 98 -11.68 13.33 -5.97
N ILE A 99 -10.40 13.13 -5.67
CA ILE A 99 -9.92 12.30 -4.56
C ILE A 99 -9.86 13.14 -3.28
N ALA A 100 -9.55 14.42 -3.43
CA ALA A 100 -9.71 15.44 -2.42
C ALA A 100 -10.53 16.61 -2.98
N GLU A 101 -11.11 17.41 -2.10
CA GLU A 101 -11.90 18.60 -2.44
C GLU A 101 -11.71 19.71 -1.41
N TYR A 102 -11.99 20.95 -1.79
CA TYR A 102 -11.97 22.08 -0.86
C TYR A 102 -13.21 22.06 0.04
N ILE A 103 -13.06 22.39 1.33
CA ILE A 103 -14.16 22.39 2.31
C ILE A 103 -15.14 23.56 2.07
N SER A 104 -14.67 24.66 1.47
CA SER A 104 -15.52 25.77 1.01
C SER A 104 -14.80 26.60 -0.05
N ALA A 105 -15.47 26.95 -1.14
CA ALA A 105 -14.93 27.84 -2.18
C ALA A 105 -15.01 29.34 -1.81
N SER A 106 -15.81 29.69 -0.80
CA SER A 106 -16.17 31.08 -0.45
C SER A 106 -15.93 31.37 1.03
N GLY A 107 -14.77 31.93 1.35
CA GLY A 107 -14.45 32.44 2.69
C GLY A 107 -12.97 32.79 2.83
N ASP A 108 -12.70 34.10 2.98
CA ASP A 108 -11.42 34.78 3.30
C ASP A 108 -10.14 33.92 3.10
N GLY A 109 -9.95 33.49 1.85
CA GLY A 109 -9.20 32.30 1.49
C GLY A 109 -7.72 32.57 1.23
N ARG A 110 -6.88 32.49 2.27
CA ARG A 110 -5.43 32.29 2.08
C ARG A 110 -5.01 30.83 2.27
N ALA A 111 -5.70 30.09 3.13
CA ALA A 111 -5.30 28.74 3.52
C ALA A 111 -5.92 27.60 2.68
N HIS A 112 -7.09 27.82 2.06
CA HIS A 112 -7.84 26.86 1.23
C HIS A 112 -7.84 25.42 1.81
N PRO A 113 -8.56 25.18 2.92
CA PRO A 113 -8.60 23.87 3.55
C PRO A 113 -9.27 22.84 2.64
N MET A 114 -8.74 21.63 2.67
CA MET A 114 -9.16 20.49 1.85
C MET A 114 -9.60 19.33 2.73
N ARG A 115 -10.39 18.43 2.16
CA ARG A 115 -10.73 17.12 2.74
C ARG A 115 -10.60 16.03 1.68
N VAL A 116 -10.37 14.80 2.12
CA VAL A 116 -10.51 13.62 1.25
C VAL A 116 -12.00 13.39 1.00
N THR A 117 -12.37 12.98 -0.21
CA THR A 117 -13.77 12.73 -0.58
C THR A 117 -14.30 11.45 0.06
N GLU A 118 -15.60 11.40 0.34
CA GLU A 118 -16.25 10.24 0.98
C GLU A 118 -16.05 8.94 0.19
N GLY A 119 -16.22 8.97 -1.14
CA GLY A 119 -15.97 7.79 -1.98
C GLY A 119 -14.51 7.31 -1.98
N THR A 120 -13.54 8.20 -1.74
CA THR A 120 -12.14 7.81 -1.54
C THR A 120 -11.96 7.10 -0.20
N ILE A 121 -12.61 7.59 0.85
CA ILE A 121 -12.58 6.96 2.18
C ILE A 121 -13.22 5.57 2.13
N GLU A 122 -14.37 5.44 1.49
CA GLU A 122 -15.06 4.16 1.30
C GLU A 122 -14.15 3.15 0.57
N THR A 123 -13.54 3.55 -0.54
CA THR A 123 -12.63 2.68 -1.30
C THR A 123 -11.39 2.31 -0.47
N PHE A 124 -10.80 3.27 0.24
CA PHE A 124 -9.64 3.03 1.10
C PHE A 124 -9.97 2.09 2.27
N THR A 125 -11.21 2.09 2.76
CA THR A 125 -11.65 1.19 3.83
C THR A 125 -11.50 -0.28 3.43
N GLY A 126 -11.62 -0.60 2.14
CA GLY A 126 -11.31 -1.94 1.62
C GLY A 126 -9.86 -2.38 1.85
N TRP A 127 -8.90 -1.45 1.82
CA TRP A 127 -7.50 -1.74 2.16
C TRP A 127 -7.37 -2.15 3.63
N ILE A 128 -8.05 -1.44 4.54
CA ILE A 128 -8.07 -1.78 5.97
C ILE A 128 -8.68 -3.16 6.18
N HIS A 129 -9.83 -3.45 5.54
CA HIS A 129 -10.47 -4.76 5.63
C HIS A 129 -9.53 -5.90 5.23
N ALA A 130 -8.80 -5.73 4.13
CA ALA A 130 -7.87 -6.74 3.64
C ALA A 130 -6.75 -7.04 4.66
N HIS A 131 -6.20 -6.02 5.31
CA HIS A 131 -5.09 -6.20 6.28
C HIS A 131 -5.60 -6.77 7.61
N LEU A 132 -6.72 -6.29 8.14
CA LEU A 132 -7.31 -6.84 9.38
C LEU A 132 -7.71 -8.31 9.20
N ARG A 133 -8.33 -8.66 8.07
CA ARG A 133 -8.64 -10.06 7.74
C ARG A 133 -7.39 -10.93 7.64
N THR A 134 -6.30 -10.38 7.14
CA THR A 134 -5.03 -11.10 6.99
C THR A 134 -4.43 -11.41 8.36
N LEU A 135 -4.44 -10.44 9.28
CA LEU A 135 -4.04 -10.64 10.67
C LEU A 135 -4.90 -11.71 11.36
N ASP A 136 -6.24 -11.60 11.24
CA ASP A 136 -7.17 -12.55 11.86
C ASP A 136 -6.99 -13.99 11.33
N ARG A 137 -6.56 -14.16 10.07
CA ARG A 137 -6.24 -15.49 9.51
C ARG A 137 -4.91 -16.04 10.03
N ILE A 138 -4.00 -15.18 10.45
CA ILE A 138 -2.71 -15.59 11.00
C ILE A 138 -2.89 -16.08 12.43
N ASP A 139 -3.60 -15.34 13.29
CA ASP A 139 -3.67 -15.64 14.72
C ASP A 139 -5.06 -16.05 15.24
N GLY A 140 -6.08 -16.13 14.37
CA GLY A 140 -7.45 -16.44 14.77
C GLY A 140 -8.18 -15.30 15.47
N GLY A 141 -7.68 -14.06 15.36
CA GLY A 141 -8.27 -12.86 15.94
C GLY A 141 -9.62 -12.45 15.34
N ASN A 142 -10.16 -11.34 15.85
CA ASN A 142 -11.46 -10.79 15.47
C ASN A 142 -11.41 -9.29 15.12
N ARG A 143 -10.25 -8.82 14.65
CA ARG A 143 -10.00 -7.40 14.39
C ARG A 143 -10.94 -6.85 13.34
N LEU A 144 -11.18 -7.59 12.25
CA LEU A 144 -12.08 -7.17 11.19
C LEU A 144 -13.52 -7.01 11.71
N THR A 145 -14.02 -8.01 12.45
CA THR A 145 -15.38 -7.93 13.03
C THR A 145 -15.49 -6.74 13.97
N THR A 146 -14.53 -6.57 14.87
CA THR A 146 -14.49 -5.43 15.79
C THR A 146 -14.45 -4.08 15.07
N PHE A 147 -13.72 -3.98 13.96
CA PHE A 147 -13.67 -2.78 13.13
C PHE A 147 -15.03 -2.49 12.47
N LEU A 148 -15.69 -3.51 11.91
CA LEU A 148 -17.00 -3.38 11.27
C LEU A 148 -18.11 -2.98 12.25
N ASP A 149 -18.04 -3.49 13.49
CA ASP A 149 -18.99 -3.17 14.56
C ASP A 149 -18.80 -1.76 15.14
N ARG A 150 -17.75 -1.03 14.70
CA ARG A 150 -17.39 0.30 15.22
C ARG A 150 -17.16 1.32 14.08
N PRO A 151 -18.22 1.91 13.52
CA PRO A 151 -18.13 2.83 12.38
C PRO A 151 -17.17 4.02 12.56
N GLY A 152 -16.95 4.48 13.79
CA GLY A 152 -16.00 5.56 14.11
C GLY A 152 -14.54 5.13 14.26
N MET A 153 -14.22 3.84 14.14
CA MET A 153 -12.87 3.33 14.40
C MET A 153 -11.86 3.75 13.34
N LEU A 154 -12.30 3.93 12.08
CA LEU A 154 -11.41 4.32 10.98
C LEU A 154 -10.69 5.65 11.25
N SER A 155 -11.36 6.62 11.86
CA SER A 155 -10.77 7.94 12.14
C SER A 155 -9.67 7.90 13.20
N ARG A 156 -9.71 6.92 14.10
CA ARG A 156 -8.64 6.67 15.09
C ARG A 156 -7.53 5.79 14.52
N LEU A 157 -7.93 4.75 13.78
CA LEU A 157 -7.01 3.74 13.25
C LEU A 157 -6.10 4.30 12.16
N GLN A 158 -6.66 5.00 11.16
CA GLN A 158 -5.89 5.40 9.99
C GLN A 158 -4.71 6.33 10.35
N PRO A 159 -4.85 7.35 11.23
CA PRO A 159 -3.71 8.18 11.62
C PRO A 159 -2.58 7.40 12.30
N LEU A 160 -2.91 6.40 13.12
CA LEU A 160 -1.92 5.54 13.78
C LEU A 160 -1.19 4.66 12.76
N ILE A 161 -1.91 4.11 11.78
CA ILE A 161 -1.30 3.37 10.66
C ILE A 161 -0.34 4.28 9.90
N ALA A 162 -0.78 5.48 9.52
CA ALA A 162 0.05 6.41 8.76
C ALA A 162 1.37 6.73 9.49
N ASP A 163 1.31 7.03 10.79
CA ASP A 163 2.51 7.28 11.58
C ASP A 163 3.43 6.06 11.65
N GLY A 164 2.87 4.87 11.90
CA GLY A 164 3.65 3.63 11.96
C GLY A 164 4.32 3.29 10.61
N LEU A 165 3.64 3.53 9.49
CA LEU A 165 4.21 3.33 8.16
C LEU A 165 5.33 4.34 7.86
N LEU A 166 5.20 5.58 8.33
CA LEU A 166 6.21 6.63 8.19
C LEU A 166 7.42 6.42 9.11
N ALA A 167 7.27 5.63 10.19
CA ALA A 167 8.35 5.28 11.11
C ALA A 167 9.01 3.92 10.79
N SER A 168 8.35 3.05 10.02
CA SER A 168 8.83 1.70 9.74
C SER A 168 9.89 1.67 8.63
N GLU A 169 11.14 1.38 9.00
CA GLU A 169 12.25 1.19 8.05
C GLU A 169 11.93 0.10 7.02
N GLY A 170 11.40 -1.06 7.47
CA GLY A 170 11.03 -2.16 6.56
C GLY A 170 9.94 -1.80 5.54
N VAL A 171 9.12 -0.79 5.82
CA VAL A 171 8.17 -0.24 4.84
C VAL A 171 8.81 0.83 3.97
N ARG A 172 9.71 1.65 4.52
CA ARG A 172 10.27 2.85 3.86
C ARG A 172 11.47 2.57 2.98
N GLU A 173 12.30 1.63 3.38
CA GLU A 173 13.56 1.27 2.73
C GLU A 173 13.53 -0.20 2.36
N PRO A 174 12.66 -0.60 1.41
CA PRO A 174 12.61 -1.98 1.00
C PRO A 174 13.90 -2.37 0.28
N GLY A 175 14.20 -3.68 0.31
CA GLY A 175 15.41 -4.24 -0.28
C GLY A 175 15.64 -3.83 -1.75
N ARG A 176 16.90 -3.97 -2.19
CA ARG A 176 17.36 -3.50 -3.50
C ARG A 176 16.57 -4.12 -4.66
N THR A 177 16.13 -5.37 -4.51
CA THR A 177 15.38 -6.09 -5.54
C THR A 177 13.94 -5.61 -5.61
N PHE A 178 13.31 -5.43 -4.44
CA PHE A 178 11.99 -4.83 -4.31
C PHE A 178 11.96 -3.41 -4.90
N SER A 179 13.02 -2.62 -4.70
CA SER A 179 13.19 -1.27 -5.26
C SER A 179 13.09 -1.19 -6.79
N LEU A 180 13.43 -2.26 -7.53
CA LEU A 180 13.34 -2.28 -8.99
C LEU A 180 11.90 -2.19 -9.49
N PHE A 181 10.98 -2.84 -8.76
CA PHE A 181 9.57 -2.89 -9.15
C PHE A 181 8.81 -1.67 -8.66
N ILE A 182 9.28 -0.95 -7.62
CA ILE A 182 8.68 0.32 -7.14
C ILE A 182 8.63 1.40 -8.24
N TRP A 183 9.52 1.34 -9.25
CA TRP A 183 9.58 2.31 -10.35
C TRP A 183 8.60 2.05 -11.50
N LEU A 184 7.89 0.93 -11.51
CA LEU A 184 6.69 0.83 -12.33
C LEU A 184 5.67 1.76 -11.69
N ASN A 185 4.94 2.55 -12.49
CA ASN A 185 3.78 3.33 -12.03
C ASN A 185 2.62 2.45 -11.50
N ASN A 186 2.91 1.20 -11.11
CA ASN A 186 2.06 0.12 -10.62
C ASN A 186 2.92 -0.95 -9.88
N GLY A 187 4.02 -0.55 -9.25
CA GLY A 187 5.03 -1.48 -8.73
C GLY A 187 4.51 -2.44 -7.67
N GLY A 188 3.73 -1.92 -6.71
CA GLY A 188 3.13 -2.74 -5.65
C GLY A 188 2.21 -3.82 -6.20
N ILE A 189 1.31 -3.45 -7.13
CA ILE A 189 0.31 -4.37 -7.66
C ILE A 189 0.92 -5.44 -8.57
N VAL A 190 2.00 -5.10 -9.27
CA VAL A 190 2.81 -6.07 -10.03
C VAL A 190 3.38 -7.14 -9.11
N MET A 191 3.96 -6.73 -7.99
CA MET A 191 4.54 -7.68 -7.03
C MET A 191 3.44 -8.52 -6.37
N ASP A 192 2.35 -7.89 -5.94
CA ASP A 192 1.18 -8.59 -5.42
C ASP A 192 0.69 -9.66 -6.41
N TRP A 193 0.66 -9.36 -7.70
CA TRP A 193 0.23 -10.31 -8.73
C TRP A 193 1.22 -11.48 -8.87
N LEU A 194 2.51 -11.20 -9.03
CA LEU A 194 3.56 -12.23 -9.12
C LEU A 194 3.51 -13.19 -7.92
N MET A 195 3.39 -12.63 -6.71
CA MET A 195 3.43 -13.40 -5.47
C MET A 195 2.13 -14.14 -5.20
N SER A 196 0.98 -13.60 -5.63
CA SER A 196 -0.32 -14.26 -5.51
C SER A 196 -0.44 -15.55 -6.33
N GLY A 197 0.42 -15.74 -7.32
CA GLY A 197 0.43 -16.91 -8.20
C GLY A 197 1.44 -18.00 -7.82
N ILE A 198 2.25 -17.79 -6.79
CA ILE A 198 3.24 -18.77 -6.34
C ILE A 198 2.54 -19.95 -5.66
N ASP A 199 2.95 -21.18 -6.01
CA ASP A 199 2.56 -22.36 -5.25
C ASP A 199 3.31 -22.37 -3.91
N PRO A 200 2.63 -22.40 -2.74
CA PRO A 200 3.28 -22.52 -1.44
C PRO A 200 4.25 -23.69 -1.34
N GLU A 201 4.05 -24.77 -2.10
CA GLU A 201 4.97 -25.90 -2.10
C GLU A 201 6.30 -25.57 -2.79
N ASP A 202 6.35 -24.62 -3.72
CA ASP A 202 7.56 -24.25 -4.48
C ASP A 202 8.44 -23.22 -3.77
N VAL A 203 8.05 -22.74 -2.59
CA VAL A 203 8.73 -21.66 -1.85
C VAL A 203 10.05 -22.10 -1.21
N HIS A 204 10.51 -23.31 -1.47
CA HIS A 204 11.84 -23.76 -1.08
C HIS A 204 12.86 -23.65 -2.24
N LEU A 205 12.40 -23.36 -3.46
CA LEU A 205 13.25 -23.26 -4.64
C LEU A 205 14.01 -21.93 -4.69
N ASP A 206 15.21 -21.93 -5.25
CA ASP A 206 15.98 -20.68 -5.49
C ASP A 206 15.33 -19.80 -6.57
N ARG A 207 14.67 -20.43 -7.54
CA ARG A 207 13.88 -19.83 -8.62
C ARG A 207 12.45 -20.29 -8.47
N ILE A 208 11.62 -19.46 -7.86
CA ILE A 208 10.24 -19.78 -7.53
C ILE A 208 9.36 -19.52 -8.74
N PRO A 209 8.71 -20.55 -9.31
CA PRO A 209 7.74 -20.35 -10.39
C PRO A 209 6.58 -19.45 -9.94
N THR A 210 6.15 -18.54 -10.82
CA THR A 210 4.94 -17.74 -10.66
C THR A 210 3.85 -18.25 -11.59
N SER A 211 2.63 -17.72 -11.49
CA SER A 211 1.56 -18.02 -12.45
C SER A 211 1.70 -17.27 -13.79
N VAL A 212 2.73 -16.44 -13.96
CA VAL A 212 2.88 -15.56 -15.13
C VAL A 212 3.56 -16.31 -16.26
N ILE A 213 2.79 -16.64 -17.31
CA ILE A 213 3.27 -17.41 -18.46
C ILE A 213 3.54 -16.55 -19.71
N SER A 214 3.04 -15.31 -19.74
CA SER A 214 3.14 -14.42 -20.91
C SER A 214 3.38 -12.97 -20.52
N VAL A 215 4.47 -12.38 -21.04
CA VAL A 215 4.75 -10.94 -20.88
C VAL A 215 3.71 -10.09 -21.62
N SER A 216 3.09 -10.62 -22.67
CA SER A 216 2.05 -9.90 -23.43
C SER A 216 0.75 -9.78 -22.65
N GLU A 217 0.33 -10.86 -22.00
CA GLU A 217 -0.83 -10.84 -21.09
C GLU A 217 -0.56 -9.91 -19.91
N PHE A 218 0.65 -9.98 -19.35
CA PHE A 218 1.06 -9.11 -18.26
C PHE A 218 1.05 -7.62 -18.65
N ALA A 219 1.56 -7.27 -19.84
CA ALA A 219 1.53 -5.91 -20.35
C ALA A 219 0.10 -5.40 -20.55
N HIS A 220 -0.78 -6.27 -21.07
CA HIS A 220 -2.19 -5.95 -21.28
C HIS A 220 -2.88 -5.64 -19.95
N TRP A 221 -2.69 -6.49 -18.93
CA TRP A 221 -3.24 -6.29 -17.59
C TRP A 221 -2.75 -4.98 -16.96
N LEU A 222 -1.46 -4.67 -17.08
CA LEU A 222 -0.87 -3.43 -16.57
C LEU A 222 -1.23 -2.17 -17.36
N LYS A 223 -1.90 -2.30 -18.51
CA LYS A 223 -2.13 -1.21 -19.47
C LYS A 223 -0.82 -0.49 -19.85
N LEU A 224 0.28 -1.25 -19.93
CA LEU A 224 1.59 -0.75 -20.34
C LEU A 224 1.91 -1.21 -21.76
N SER A 225 2.74 -0.43 -22.45
CA SER A 225 3.28 -0.91 -23.72
C SER A 225 4.21 -2.10 -23.47
N ARG A 226 4.17 -3.10 -24.37
CA ARG A 226 5.06 -4.27 -24.31
C ARG A 226 6.53 -3.87 -24.21
N THR A 227 6.94 -2.85 -24.97
CA THR A 227 8.33 -2.34 -24.96
C THR A 227 8.72 -1.74 -23.62
N HIS A 228 7.82 -0.98 -22.98
CA HIS A 228 8.09 -0.43 -21.65
C HIS A 228 8.25 -1.54 -20.61
N LEU A 229 7.33 -2.50 -20.59
CA LEU A 229 7.38 -3.62 -19.65
C LEU A 229 8.61 -4.49 -19.89
N ALA A 230 8.90 -4.86 -21.14
CA ALA A 230 10.06 -5.68 -21.49
C ALA A 230 11.37 -5.04 -21.03
N ARG A 231 11.54 -3.72 -21.21
CA ARG A 231 12.72 -3.00 -20.71
C ARG A 231 12.86 -3.11 -19.18
N LYS A 232 11.75 -3.05 -18.44
CA LYS A 232 11.77 -3.19 -16.98
C LYS A 232 12.05 -4.61 -16.51
N LEU A 233 11.51 -5.60 -17.20
CA LEU A 233 11.80 -7.00 -16.89
C LEU A 233 13.26 -7.36 -17.23
N ASN A 234 13.86 -6.73 -18.27
CA ASN A 234 15.29 -6.83 -18.54
C ASN A 234 16.16 -6.39 -17.35
N ASP A 235 15.82 -5.25 -16.74
CA ASP A 235 16.56 -4.73 -15.58
C ASP A 235 16.48 -5.70 -14.39
N GLY A 236 15.30 -6.29 -14.15
CA GLY A 236 15.10 -7.31 -13.10
C GLY A 236 15.82 -8.64 -13.39
N GLU A 237 15.85 -9.07 -14.65
CA GLU A 237 16.58 -10.28 -15.07
C GLU A 237 18.10 -10.09 -14.97
N ALA A 238 18.63 -8.93 -15.36
CA ALA A 238 20.05 -8.60 -15.24
C ALA A 238 20.56 -8.62 -13.78
N LEU A 239 19.65 -8.39 -12.83
CA LEU A 239 19.92 -8.43 -11.39
C LEU A 239 19.60 -9.81 -10.77
N GLY A 240 19.21 -10.79 -11.58
CA GLY A 240 18.89 -12.15 -11.15
C GLY A 240 17.63 -12.24 -10.28
N SER A 241 16.80 -11.21 -10.29
CA SER A 241 15.61 -11.08 -9.46
C SER A 241 14.41 -11.82 -10.03
N ILE A 242 14.36 -11.92 -11.34
CA ILE A 242 13.35 -12.64 -12.11
C ILE A 242 14.00 -13.33 -13.30
N GLY A 243 13.27 -14.26 -13.91
CA GLY A 243 13.63 -14.80 -15.20
C GLY A 243 12.55 -15.73 -15.72
N TRP A 244 12.92 -16.59 -16.67
CA TRP A 244 12.01 -17.53 -17.31
C TRP A 244 12.51 -18.95 -17.18
N VAL A 245 11.59 -19.90 -17.03
CA VAL A 245 11.92 -21.34 -16.99
C VAL A 245 12.40 -21.83 -18.35
N GLY A 246 11.81 -21.32 -19.42
CA GLY A 246 12.14 -21.66 -20.81
C GLY A 246 12.38 -20.41 -21.65
N GLN A 247 11.71 -20.31 -22.80
CA GLN A 247 11.87 -19.16 -23.69
C GLN A 247 11.44 -17.86 -22.99
N ARG A 248 12.33 -16.86 -23.02
CA ARG A 248 12.07 -15.55 -22.44
C ARG A 248 10.81 -14.92 -23.01
N GLY A 249 9.92 -14.48 -22.11
CA GLY A 249 8.67 -13.81 -22.46
C GLY A 249 7.52 -14.74 -22.87
N HIS A 250 7.79 -16.04 -23.05
CA HIS A 250 6.87 -17.05 -23.59
C HIS A 250 6.80 -18.32 -22.74
N SER A 251 7.31 -18.28 -21.50
CA SER A 251 7.27 -19.38 -20.56
C SER A 251 7.02 -18.86 -19.15
N VAL A 252 6.86 -19.78 -18.20
CA VAL A 252 6.67 -19.45 -16.78
C VAL A 252 7.78 -18.52 -16.30
N MET A 253 7.40 -17.37 -15.78
CA MET A 253 8.30 -16.46 -15.09
C MET A 253 8.56 -17.00 -13.68
N TRP A 254 9.80 -16.91 -13.24
CA TRP A 254 10.18 -17.17 -11.85
C TRP A 254 10.68 -15.89 -11.17
N VAL A 255 10.57 -15.85 -9.85
CA VAL A 255 11.20 -14.85 -8.97
C VAL A 255 12.32 -15.50 -8.17
N SER A 256 13.35 -14.75 -7.81
CA SER A 256 14.41 -15.28 -6.95
C SER A 256 13.93 -15.43 -5.51
N ARG A 257 14.57 -16.34 -4.76
CA ARG A 257 14.40 -16.47 -3.30
C ARG A 257 14.53 -15.13 -2.59
N GLN A 258 15.59 -14.39 -2.87
CA GLN A 258 15.84 -13.09 -2.26
C GLN A 258 14.70 -12.10 -2.54
N PHE A 259 14.17 -12.05 -3.77
CA PHE A 259 13.07 -11.15 -4.08
C PHE A 259 11.79 -11.51 -3.32
N PHE A 260 11.49 -12.79 -3.21
CA PHE A 260 10.37 -13.28 -2.41
C PHE A 260 10.52 -12.93 -0.93
N ASP A 261 11.70 -13.12 -0.36
CA ASP A 261 11.97 -12.82 1.05
C ASP A 261 11.86 -11.31 1.33
N GLU A 262 12.39 -10.46 0.43
CA GLU A 262 12.23 -9.01 0.51
C GLU A 262 10.75 -8.60 0.44
N TYR A 263 9.97 -9.21 -0.45
CA TYR A 263 8.53 -8.97 -0.55
C TYR A 263 7.80 -9.36 0.75
N MET A 264 8.06 -10.55 1.29
CA MET A 264 7.45 -11.01 2.53
C MET A 264 7.84 -10.11 3.71
N ALA A 265 9.10 -9.67 3.80
CA ALA A 265 9.55 -8.74 4.83
C ALA A 265 8.76 -7.41 4.80
N VAL A 266 8.50 -6.86 3.62
CA VAL A 266 7.70 -5.63 3.47
C VAL A 266 6.24 -5.86 3.87
N GLN A 267 5.62 -6.96 3.44
CA GLN A 267 4.21 -7.26 3.75
C GLN A 267 4.02 -7.50 5.26
N THR A 268 4.91 -8.26 5.88
CA THR A 268 4.87 -8.52 7.32
C THR A 268 5.15 -7.27 8.16
N SER A 269 6.04 -6.38 7.69
CA SER A 269 6.25 -5.07 8.33
C SER A 269 5.00 -4.19 8.28
N LYS A 270 4.27 -4.17 7.14
CA LYS A 270 2.99 -3.46 7.03
C LYS A 270 1.94 -4.03 7.97
N LEU A 271 1.80 -5.36 8.01
CA LEU A 271 0.84 -6.03 8.87
C LEU A 271 1.10 -5.76 10.36
N ALA A 272 2.36 -5.80 10.79
CA ALA A 272 2.74 -5.47 12.15
C ALA A 272 2.40 -4.02 12.53
N VAL A 273 2.60 -3.06 11.62
CA VAL A 273 2.17 -1.67 11.81
C VAL A 273 0.65 -1.57 11.94
N VAL A 274 -0.10 -2.27 11.08
CA VAL A 274 -1.56 -2.27 11.13
C VAL A 274 -2.07 -2.86 12.45
N ASP A 275 -1.47 -3.94 12.92
CA ASP A 275 -1.87 -4.59 14.17
C ASP A 275 -1.61 -3.69 15.39
N LEU A 276 -0.42 -3.10 15.46
CA LEU A 276 -0.08 -2.14 16.52
C LEU A 276 -1.02 -0.93 16.52
N ALA A 277 -1.35 -0.40 15.34
CA ALA A 277 -2.28 0.71 15.19
C ALA A 277 -3.71 0.31 15.59
N PHE A 278 -4.12 -0.93 15.27
CA PHE A 278 -5.41 -1.48 15.68
C PHE A 278 -5.54 -1.52 17.20
N GLU A 279 -4.58 -2.14 17.90
CA GLU A 279 -4.55 -2.18 19.37
C GLU A 279 -4.58 -0.76 19.96
N GLY A 280 -3.78 0.17 19.45
CA GLY A 280 -3.77 1.56 19.93
C GLY A 280 -5.10 2.30 19.72
N SER A 281 -5.83 1.98 18.65
CA SER A 281 -7.14 2.58 18.37
C SER A 281 -8.27 2.06 19.26
N LEU A 282 -8.06 0.91 19.91
CA LEU A 282 -8.95 0.37 20.95
C LEU A 282 -8.77 1.16 22.25
N SER A 283 -7.53 1.37 22.69
CA SER A 283 -7.24 2.08 23.94
C SER A 283 -7.74 3.52 23.95
N GLN A 284 -7.70 4.20 22.80
CA GLN A 284 -8.26 5.56 22.67
C GLN A 284 -9.80 5.60 22.78
N ALA A 285 -10.49 4.49 22.51
CA ALA A 285 -11.94 4.41 22.62
C ALA A 285 -12.42 4.28 24.08
N ASP A 286 -11.58 3.74 24.96
CA ASP A 286 -11.89 3.58 26.39
C ASP A 286 -11.63 4.87 27.19
N GLU A 287 -10.95 5.86 26.59
CA GLU A 287 -10.63 7.17 27.20
C GLU A 287 -11.57 8.31 26.74
N SER A 288 -12.49 8.04 25.80
CA SER A 288 -13.44 9.01 25.22
C SER A 288 -14.85 8.85 25.78
#